data_AF-A0A838GY12-F1
#
_entry.id   AF-A0A838GY12-F1
#
_cell.length_a   1.000
_cell.length_b   1.000
_cell.length_c   1.000
_cell.angle_alpha   90.00
_cell.angle_beta   90.00
_cell.angle_gamma   90.00
#
_symmetry.space_group_name_H-M   'P 1'
#
loop_
_entity.id
_entity.type
_entity.pdbx_description
1 polymer ?
#
loop_
_entity_poly.entity_id
_entity_poly.type
_entity_poly.pdbx_seq_one_letter_code
_entity_poly.pdbx_strand_id
1 'polypeptide(L)' 'MAINLDAYYRGLAAERLQELGDRFLVLSREAEQAQGHDAAWHLADLSTQLLDMGLSVSNASTPPGGEPL' A
#
# COMPACT_ATOMS: atom_id res chain seq x y z
N MET A 1 -11.47 10.96 25.44
CA MET A 1 -11.18 10.80 24.00
C MET A 1 -10.65 9.39 23.79
N ALA A 2 -11.48 8.49 23.26
CA ALA A 2 -11.05 7.12 22.98
C ALA A 2 -10.30 7.14 21.64
N ILE A 3 -9.03 6.73 21.64
CA ILE A 3 -8.29 6.52 20.41
C ILE A 3 -8.97 5.37 19.67
N ASN A 4 -9.40 5.60 18.44
CA ASN A 4 -9.86 4.53 17.57
C ASN A 4 -8.64 3.72 17.11
N LEU A 5 -8.30 2.70 17.91
CA LEU A 5 -7.15 1.83 17.67
C LEU A 5 -7.23 1.13 16.31
N ASP A 6 -8.44 0.80 15.84
CA ASP A 6 -8.64 0.19 14.52
C ASP A 6 -8.22 1.17 13.40
N ALA A 7 -8.68 2.43 13.47
CA ALA A 7 -8.27 3.46 12.52
C ALA A 7 -6.75 3.71 12.54
N TYR A 8 -6.13 3.69 13.73
CA TYR A 8 -4.68 3.84 13.88
C TYR A 8 -3.91 2.70 13.22
N TYR A 9 -4.25 1.44 13.51
CA TYR A 9 -3.56 0.29 12.93
C TYR A 9 -3.79 0.15 11.43
N ARG A 10 -4.95 0.57 10.90
CA ARG A 10 -5.19 0.65 9.45
C ARG A 10 -4.33 1.70 8.78
N GLY A 11 -4.22 2.89 9.36
CA GLY A 11 -3.31 3.93 8.87
C GLY A 11 -1.87 3.43 8.83
N LEU A 12 -1.41 2.79 9.91
CA LEU A 12 -0.09 2.17 9.97
C LEU A 12 0.06 1.07 8.90
N ALA A 13 -0.93 0.20 8.70
CA ALA A 13 -0.87 -0.85 7.69
C ALA A 13 -0.80 -0.26 6.27
N ALA A 14 -1.57 0.78 5.97
CA ALA A 14 -1.53 1.48 4.69
C ALA A 14 -0.15 2.13 4.43
N GLU A 15 0.42 2.79 5.43
CA GLU A 15 1.78 3.34 5.33
C GLU A 15 2.82 2.25 5.05
N ARG A 16 2.74 1.10 5.72
CA ARG A 16 3.67 -0.02 5.48
C ARG A 16 3.51 -0.63 4.10
N LEU A 17 2.28 -0.74 3.60
CA LEU A 17 2.00 -1.21 2.24
C LEU A 17 2.57 -0.24 1.19
N GLN A 18 2.43 1.07 1.43
CA GLN A 18 2.99 2.11 0.57
C GLN A 18 4.52 2.07 0.56
N GLU A 19 5.16 2.02 1.74
CA GLU A 19 6.61 1.88 1.87
C GLU A 19 7.14 0.63 1.14
N LEU A 20 6.41 -0.50 1.21
CA LEU A 20 6.79 -1.73 0.54
C LEU A 20 6.63 -1.63 -0.98
N GLY A 21 5.53 -1.03 -1.44
CA GLY A 21 5.28 -0.76 -2.86
C GLY A 21 6.36 0.11 -3.49
N ASP A 22 6.77 1.18 -2.80
CA ASP A 22 7.84 2.07 -3.27
C ASP A 22 9.19 1.34 -3.37
N ARG A 23 9.51 0.48 -2.40
CA ARG A 23 10.74 -0.34 -2.45
C ARG A 23 10.74 -1.30 -3.63
N PHE A 24 9.59 -1.92 -3.94
CA PHE A 24 9.48 -2.82 -5.09
C PHE A 24 9.58 -2.08 -6.41
N LEU A 25 9.12 -0.84 -6.48
CA LEU A 25 9.31 0.02 -7.65
C LEU A 25 10.78 0.41 -7.86
N VAL A 26 11.54 0.59 -6.78
CA VAL A 26 13.00 0.81 -6.88
C VAL A 26 13.69 -0.46 -7.36
N LEU A 27 13.37 -1.62 -6.76
CA LEU A 27 13.93 -2.90 -7.16
C LEU A 27 13.60 -3.26 -8.61
N SER A 28 12.41 -2.93 -9.12
CA SER A 28 12.07 -3.17 -10.52
C SER A 28 12.97 -2.40 -11.47
N ARG A 29 13.31 -1.15 -11.13
CA ARG A 29 14.25 -0.32 -11.91
C ARG A 29 15.66 -0.89 -11.86
N GLU A 30 16.10 -1.38 -10.70
CA GLU A 30 17.40 -2.06 -10.56
C GLU A 30 17.46 -3.35 -11.38
N ALA A 31 16.37 -4.13 -11.39
CA ALA A 31 16.26 -5.33 -12.19
C ALA A 31 16.29 -5.05 -13.71
N GLU A 32 15.61 -3.99 -14.18
CA GLU A 32 15.73 -3.52 -15.58
C GLU A 32 17.19 -3.19 -15.94
N GLN A 33 17.89 -2.46 -15.06
CA GLN A 33 19.29 -2.09 -15.28
C GLN A 33 20.22 -3.31 -15.34
N ALA A 34 19.89 -4.37 -14.60
CA ALA A 34 20.61 -5.64 -14.61
C ALA A 34 20.18 -6.59 -15.75
N GLN A 35 19.40 -6.11 -16.72
CA GLN A 35 18.83 -6.91 -17.83
C GLN A 35 17.89 -8.05 -17.37
N GLY A 36 17.35 -7.97 -16.15
CA GLY A 36 16.39 -8.89 -15.58
C GLY A 36 14.94 -8.49 -15.87
N HIS A 37 14.57 -8.42 -17.15
CA HIS A 37 13.28 -7.87 -17.60
C HIS A 37 12.06 -8.54 -16.93
N ASP A 38 12.05 -9.87 -16.82
CA ASP A 38 10.93 -10.59 -16.19
C ASP A 38 10.82 -10.24 -14.70
N ALA A 39 11.96 -10.15 -14.00
CA ALA A 39 11.98 -9.76 -12.59
C ALA A 39 11.49 -8.33 -12.39
N ALA A 40 11.89 -7.41 -13.28
CA ALA A 40 11.42 -6.03 -13.25
C ALA A 40 9.90 -5.92 -13.41
N TRP A 41 9.33 -6.62 -14.39
CA TRP A 41 7.87 -6.66 -14.59
C TRP A 41 7.14 -7.20 -13.37
N HIS A 42 7.60 -8.31 -12.81
CA HIS A 42 7.00 -8.88 -11.60
C HIS A 42 7.08 -7.94 -10.40
N LEU A 43 8.21 -7.25 -10.21
CA LEU A 43 8.39 -6.29 -9.12
C LEU A 43 7.50 -5.05 -9.31
N ALA A 44 7.33 -4.57 -10.55
CA ALA A 44 6.44 -3.45 -10.87
C ALA A 44 4.96 -3.81 -10.66
N ASP A 45 4.57 -5.03 -11.03
CA ASP A 45 3.22 -5.55 -10.80
C ASP A 45 2.91 -5.68 -9.29
N LEU A 46 3.83 -6.30 -8.53
CA LEU A 46 3.71 -6.39 -7.07
C LEU A 46 3.66 -5.02 -6.40
N SER A 47 4.47 -4.06 -6.85
CA SER A 47 4.43 -2.68 -6.37
C SER A 47 3.04 -2.07 -6.55
N THR A 48 2.44 -2.24 -7.73
CA THR A 48 1.10 -1.73 -8.04
C THR A 48 0.04 -2.35 -7.12
N GLN A 49 0.08 -3.67 -6.93
CA GLN A 49 -0.85 -4.38 -6.05
C GLN A 49 -0.74 -3.92 -4.59
N LEU A 50 0.47 -3.65 -4.10
CA LEU A 50 0.69 -3.17 -2.74
C LEU A 50 0.15 -1.75 -2.53
N LEU A 51 0.34 -0.87 -3.51
CA LEU A 51 -0.17 0.49 -3.47
C LEU A 51 -1.72 0.50 -3.50
N ASP A 52 -2.33 -0.32 -4.34
CA ASP A 52 -3.79 -0.47 -4.40
C ASP A 52 -4.36 -1.02 -3.09
N MET A 53 -3.68 -1.99 -2.48
CA MET A 53 -4.06 -2.53 -1.17
C MET A 53 -3.94 -1.46 -0.07
N GLY A 54 -2.88 -0.65 -0.07
CA GLY A 54 -2.69 0.45 0.88
C GLY A 54 -3.82 1.50 0.79
N LEU A 55 -4.24 1.83 -0.43
CA LEU A 55 -5.40 2.71 -0.67
C LEU A 55 -6.70 2.09 -0.17
N SER A 56 -6.91 0.79 -0.44
CA SER A 56 -8.09 0.06 0.00
C SER A 56 -8.20 -0.02 1.53
N VAL A 57 -7.09 -0.30 2.22
CA VAL A 57 -7.02 -0.33 3.68
C VAL A 57 -7.29 1.04 4.30
N SER A 58 -6.75 2.11 3.69
CA SER A 58 -7.02 3.49 4.11
C SER A 58 -8.49 3.87 3.95
N ASN A 59 -9.11 3.49 2.83
CA ASN A 59 -10.46 3.89 2.43
C ASN A 59 -11.57 3.06 3.08
N ALA A 60 -11.27 1.93 3.72
CA ALA A 60 -12.25 1.07 4.41
C ALA A 60 -12.89 1.72 5.66
N SER A 61 -12.75 3.04 5.86
CA SER A 61 -13.15 3.79 7.06
C SER A 61 -14.33 4.75 6.86
N THR A 62 -15.04 4.73 5.74
CA THR A 62 -16.26 5.54 5.58
C THR A 62 -17.49 4.63 5.68
N PRO A 63 -18.17 4.55 6.84
CA PRO A 63 -19.53 4.02 6.87
C PRO A 63 -20.42 4.89 5.97
N PRO A 64 -21.30 4.31 5.15
CA PRO A 64 -22.38 5.06 4.49
C PRO A 64 -23.43 5.42 5.56
N GLY A 65 -23.18 6.49 6.32
CA GLY A 65 -24.07 6.91 7.40
C GLY A 65 -23.31 7.59 8.52
N GLY A 66 -22.92 8.84 8.29
CA GLY A 66 -22.47 9.71 9.36
C GLY A 66 -23.67 10.17 10.21
N GLU A 67 -24.00 9.41 11.24
CA GLU A 67 -24.76 9.94 12.37
C GLU A 67 -23.82 10.03 13.59
N PRO A 68 -23.58 11.23 14.13
CA PRO A 68 -22.85 11.38 15.39
C PRO A 68 -23.74 10.93 16.56
N LEU A 69 -23.19 10.08 17.44
CA LEU A 69 -23.74 9.79 18.77
C LEU A 69 -23.65 11.01 19.70
#